data_AF-A0A928G9J5-F1
#
_entry.id   AF-A0A928G9J5-F1
#
_cell.length_a   1.000
_cell.length_b   1.000
_cell.length_c   1.000
_cell.angle_alpha   90.00
_cell.angle_beta   90.00
_cell.angle_gamma   90.00
#
_symmetry.space_group_name_H-M   'P 1'
#
loop_
_entity.id
_entity.type
_entity.pdbx_description
1 polymer ?
#
loop_
_entity_poly.entity_id
_entity_poly.type
_entity_poly.pdbx_seq_one_letter_code
_entity_poly.pdbx_strand_id
1 'polypeptide(L)'
;MRRFIIILASVFLLAGCTKQEDTHPRPDISMEADSAAYIEMLEKEITEKVMEKERNTRSMMLTVIILTIIVASVAVDKIAIAKRKTEIRNKWLKRDIEKLEKEKEMLSGMKEEGVLNDEMKTLLEERLNVLNGFITAHISGNCSEKAYDELERLMSDRNSFIESTRMSFIIGHPRFLIYLKEKGLTDLEIGYCCLNAIGLRGKEIVAYLNSRSYYNASSAIRKKLGLNEHDTNINLYIQKLLKEIDEEVPVKSPQI
;
A
#
# COMPACT_ATOMS: atom_id res chain seq x y z
N MET A 1 6.16 28.50 10.39
CA MET A 1 5.52 29.83 10.25
C MET A 1 5.62 30.71 11.51
N ARG A 2 5.35 30.22 12.73
CA ARG A 2 5.42 31.04 13.97
C ARG A 2 6.79 31.70 14.27
N ARG A 3 7.91 31.07 13.89
CA ARG A 3 9.26 31.64 14.11
C ARG A 3 9.63 32.76 13.12
N PHE A 4 8.93 32.86 11.99
CA PHE A 4 9.20 33.88 10.95
C PHE A 4 8.52 35.23 11.24
N ILE A 5 7.38 35.22 11.95
CA ILE A 5 6.66 36.44 12.35
C ILE A 5 7.45 37.20 13.43
N ILE A 6 8.19 36.49 14.29
CA ILE A 6 8.98 37.10 15.37
C ILE A 6 10.16 37.91 14.84
N ILE A 7 10.78 37.48 13.73
CA ILE A 7 11.94 38.16 13.14
C ILE A 7 11.50 39.43 12.37
N LEU A 8 10.32 39.42 11.74
CA LEU A 8 9.76 40.61 11.08
C LEU A 8 9.31 41.68 12.09
N ALA A 9 8.80 41.29 13.26
CA ALA A 9 8.42 42.24 14.31
C ALA A 9 9.63 42.95 14.94
N SER A 10 10.79 42.29 15.05
CA SER A 10 12.00 42.91 15.61
C SER A 10 12.66 43.95 14.69
N VAL A 11 12.49 43.84 13.37
CA VAL A 11 13.05 44.81 12.42
C VAL A 11 12.15 46.05 12.28
N PHE A 12 10.85 45.91 12.48
CA PHE A 12 9.92 47.05 12.46
C PHE A 12 9.99 47.92 13.73
N LEU A 13 10.38 47.33 14.87
CA LEU A 13 10.53 48.08 16.13
C LEU A 13 11.80 48.95 16.21
N LEU A 14 12.75 48.79 15.28
CA LEU A 14 13.96 49.64 15.21
C LEU A 14 13.82 50.83 14.24
N ALA A 15 12.70 50.92 13.50
CA ALA A 15 12.45 52.03 12.56
C ALA A 15 11.43 53.07 13.10
N GLY A 16 10.88 52.86 14.30
CA GLY A 16 9.84 53.69 14.89
C GLY A 16 10.32 54.45 16.14
N CYS A 17 11.28 55.35 16.00
CA CYS A 17 11.49 56.41 16.97
C CYS A 17 11.32 57.76 16.26
N THR A 18 10.12 58.31 16.42
CA THR A 18 9.74 59.68 16.08
C THR A 18 10.72 60.65 16.73
N LYS A 19 11.53 61.33 15.92
CA LYS A 19 12.32 62.47 16.41
C LYS A 19 11.41 63.69 16.51
N GLN A 20 11.29 64.17 17.74
CA GLN A 20 10.58 65.36 18.16
C GLN A 20 11.21 66.59 17.49
N GLU A 21 10.36 67.47 16.95
CA GLU A 21 10.73 68.70 16.29
C GLU A 21 11.07 69.75 17.36
N ASP A 22 12.32 69.75 17.82
CA ASP A 22 12.80 70.74 18.80
C ASP A 22 13.04 72.08 18.08
N THR A 23 12.11 73.01 18.30
CA THR A 23 12.23 74.42 17.94
C THR A 23 13.09 75.14 18.99
N HIS A 24 14.32 75.53 18.63
CA HIS A 24 15.15 76.41 19.47
C HIS A 24 15.30 77.82 18.87
N PRO A 25 15.34 78.86 19.73
CA PRO A 25 15.15 80.25 19.34
C PRO A 25 16.40 80.84 18.67
N ARG A 26 16.21 81.73 17.68
CA ARG A 26 17.28 82.55 17.08
C ARG A 26 17.84 83.54 18.11
N PRO A 27 19.18 83.61 18.31
CA PRO A 27 19.81 84.74 18.97
C PRO A 27 20.48 85.71 17.96
N ASP A 28 20.55 86.97 18.39
CA ASP A 28 21.03 88.15 17.68
C ASP A 28 22.52 88.10 17.28
N ILE A 29 22.83 88.79 16.18
CA ILE A 29 24.11 88.73 15.46
C ILE A 29 25.16 89.70 16.06
N SER A 30 26.37 89.19 16.32
CA SER A 30 27.63 89.98 16.27
C SER A 30 28.78 89.14 15.66
N MET A 31 29.70 89.82 14.96
CA MET A 31 30.42 89.37 13.75
C MET A 31 31.71 88.51 13.94
N GLU A 32 31.88 87.61 12.97
CA GLU A 32 33.11 87.09 12.32
C GLU A 32 33.91 85.91 12.90
N ALA A 33 33.99 85.69 14.21
CA ALA A 33 34.70 84.50 14.73
C ALA A 33 33.81 83.25 14.89
N ASP A 34 32.49 83.43 15.00
CA ASP A 34 31.52 82.36 15.29
C ASP A 34 30.75 81.85 14.06
N SER A 35 30.71 82.62 12.98
CA SER A 35 29.99 82.22 11.75
C SER A 35 30.66 81.02 11.07
N ALA A 36 31.99 80.96 11.09
CA ALA A 36 32.75 79.83 10.56
C ALA A 36 32.51 78.55 11.38
N ALA A 37 32.50 78.66 12.70
CA ALA A 37 32.21 77.53 13.60
C ALA A 37 30.77 77.02 13.43
N TYR A 38 29.81 77.93 13.21
CA TYR A 38 28.42 77.58 12.93
C TYR A 38 28.24 76.90 11.57
N ILE A 39 28.93 77.38 10.53
CA ILE A 39 28.92 76.75 9.20
C ILE A 39 29.54 75.35 9.27
N GLU A 40 30.68 75.18 9.96
CA GLU A 40 31.33 73.88 10.14
C GLU A 40 30.44 72.88 10.91
N MET A 41 29.74 73.36 11.94
CA MET A 41 28.76 72.56 12.69
C MET A 41 27.59 72.10 11.80
N LEU A 42 27.05 73.00 10.97
CA LEU A 42 25.98 72.67 10.02
C LEU A 42 26.45 71.69 8.93
N GLU A 43 27.65 71.88 8.38
CA GLU A 43 28.22 70.97 7.38
C GLU A 43 28.43 69.56 7.95
N LYS A 44 28.88 69.47 9.20
CA LYS A 44 29.06 68.20 9.92
C LYS A 44 27.72 67.50 10.15
N GLU A 45 26.69 68.23 10.59
CA GLU A 45 25.35 67.66 10.80
C GLU A 45 24.69 67.20 9.48
N ILE A 46 24.85 67.96 8.40
CA ILE A 46 24.39 67.57 7.06
C ILE A 46 25.10 66.30 6.60
N THR A 47 26.42 66.24 6.77
CA THR A 47 27.22 65.05 6.37
C THR A 47 26.82 63.82 7.17
N GLU A 48 26.58 63.95 8.47
CA GLU A 48 26.12 62.85 9.33
C GLU A 48 24.74 62.33 8.90
N LYS A 49 23.77 63.23 8.65
CA LYS A 49 22.43 62.86 8.16
C LYS A 49 22.44 62.21 6.79
N VAL A 50 23.30 62.67 5.88
CA VAL A 50 23.48 62.06 4.54
C VAL A 50 24.06 60.65 4.68
N MET A 51 25.10 60.48 5.50
CA MET A 51 25.72 59.18 5.76
C MET A 51 24.76 58.20 6.44
N GLU A 52 23.94 58.67 7.38
CA GLU A 52 22.91 57.86 8.05
C GLU A 52 21.82 57.41 7.06
N LYS A 53 21.35 58.32 6.19
CA LYS A 53 20.35 58.00 5.16
C LYS A 53 20.88 57.00 4.14
N GLU A 54 22.14 57.14 3.70
CA GLU A 54 22.79 56.16 2.83
C GLU A 54 22.90 54.79 3.49
N ARG A 55 23.35 54.74 4.74
CA ARG A 55 23.46 53.48 5.50
C ARG A 55 22.10 52.80 5.65
N ASN A 56 21.06 53.55 5.98
CA ASN A 56 19.69 53.03 6.10
C ASN A 56 19.15 52.53 4.75
N THR A 57 19.42 53.24 3.66
CA THR A 57 19.02 52.82 2.30
C THR A 57 19.73 51.53 1.90
N ARG A 58 21.04 51.42 2.16
CA ARG A 58 21.82 50.19 1.92
C ARG A 58 21.31 49.03 2.77
N SER A 59 21.02 49.27 4.06
CA SER A 59 20.43 48.27 4.95
C SER A 59 19.05 47.79 4.47
N MET A 60 18.17 48.73 4.08
CA MET A 60 16.86 48.40 3.53
C MET A 60 16.97 47.56 2.26
N MET A 61 17.87 47.94 1.34
CA MET A 61 18.11 47.18 0.11
C MET A 61 18.56 45.74 0.41
N LEU A 62 19.48 45.55 1.35
CA LEU A 62 19.94 44.21 1.78
C LEU A 62 18.80 43.38 2.38
N THR A 63 17.95 43.97 3.22
CA THR A 63 16.81 43.23 3.80
C THR A 63 15.80 42.77 2.75
N VAL A 64 15.52 43.59 1.74
CA VAL A 64 14.64 43.22 0.62
C VAL A 64 15.24 42.06 -0.17
N ILE A 65 16.54 42.09 -0.46
CA ILE A 65 17.24 41.01 -1.17
C ILE A 65 17.18 39.70 -0.37
N ILE A 66 17.37 39.74 0.95
CA ILE A 66 17.28 38.53 1.79
C ILE A 66 15.85 37.98 1.78
N LEU A 67 14.83 38.83 1.87
CA LEU A 67 13.43 38.40 1.83
C LEU A 67 13.06 37.75 0.49
N THR A 68 13.53 38.29 -0.64
CA THR A 68 13.26 37.70 -1.96
C THR A 68 13.91 36.32 -2.10
N ILE A 69 15.14 36.15 -1.61
CA ILE A 69 15.83 34.85 -1.60
C ILE A 69 15.06 33.81 -0.78
N ILE A 70 14.55 34.20 0.41
CA ILE A 70 13.75 33.31 1.27
C ILE A 70 12.43 32.91 0.60
N VAL A 71 11.74 33.84 -0.04
CA VAL A 71 10.48 33.52 -0.76
C VAL A 71 10.75 32.57 -1.92
N ALA A 72 11.84 32.81 -2.67
CA ALA A 72 12.25 31.94 -3.76
C ALA A 72 12.60 30.53 -3.25
N SER A 73 13.32 30.40 -2.13
CA SER A 73 13.69 29.10 -1.56
C SER A 73 12.45 28.29 -1.15
N VAL A 74 11.47 28.93 -0.50
CA VAL A 74 10.21 28.28 -0.10
C VAL A 74 9.39 27.83 -1.31
N ALA A 75 9.37 28.62 -2.38
CA ALA A 75 8.68 28.25 -3.62
C ALA A 75 9.33 27.01 -4.27
N VAL A 76 10.66 26.97 -4.35
CA VAL A 76 11.42 25.81 -4.86
C VAL A 76 11.13 24.56 -4.02
N ASP A 77 11.15 24.68 -2.69
CA ASP A 77 10.87 23.54 -1.79
C ASP A 77 9.46 22.99 -1.99
N LYS A 78 8.45 23.85 -2.16
CA LYS A 78 7.06 23.40 -2.41
C LYS A 78 6.95 22.63 -3.72
N ILE A 79 7.60 23.11 -4.79
CA ILE A 79 7.61 22.42 -6.08
C ILE A 79 8.33 21.07 -5.95
N ALA A 80 9.45 21.03 -5.24
CA ALA A 80 10.21 19.79 -5.00
C ALA A 80 9.41 18.76 -4.20
N ILE A 81 8.70 19.19 -3.14
CA ILE A 81 7.82 18.31 -2.34
C ILE A 81 6.66 17.79 -3.18
N ALA A 82 6.00 18.65 -3.95
CA ALA A 82 4.90 18.25 -4.84
C ALA A 82 5.36 17.20 -5.85
N LYS A 83 6.54 17.40 -6.45
CA LYS A 83 7.14 16.45 -7.39
C LYS A 83 7.44 15.09 -6.73
N ARG A 84 8.07 15.07 -5.55
CA ARG A 84 8.32 13.83 -4.78
C ARG A 84 7.04 13.08 -4.44
N LYS A 85 5.98 13.80 -4.05
CA LYS A 85 4.68 13.18 -3.72
C LYS A 85 4.08 12.48 -4.93
N THR A 86 4.16 13.11 -6.10
CA THR A 86 3.71 12.51 -7.37
C THR A 86 4.57 11.32 -7.77
N GLU A 87 5.90 11.40 -7.62
CA GLU A 87 6.80 10.28 -7.90
C GLU A 87 6.50 9.07 -7.01
N ILE A 88 6.30 9.28 -5.71
CA ILE A 88 5.92 8.21 -4.78
C ILE A 88 4.58 7.61 -5.20
N ARG A 89 3.56 8.44 -5.46
CA ARG A 89 2.23 7.98 -5.89
C ARG A 89 2.32 7.17 -7.19
N ASN A 90 3.08 7.63 -8.18
CA ASN A 90 3.28 6.91 -9.44
C ASN A 90 4.01 5.57 -9.22
N LYS A 91 4.98 5.50 -8.30
CA LYS A 91 5.64 4.23 -7.94
C LYS A 91 4.70 3.26 -7.23
N TRP A 92 3.76 3.75 -6.42
CA TRP A 92 2.73 2.91 -5.80
C TRP A 92 1.75 2.39 -6.86
N LEU A 93 1.17 3.30 -7.65
CA LEU A 93 0.25 2.95 -8.74
C LEU A 93 0.87 1.95 -9.71
N LYS A 94 2.13 2.14 -10.10
CA LYS A 94 2.83 1.23 -11.01
C LYS A 94 2.99 -0.18 -10.42
N ARG A 95 3.31 -0.27 -9.12
CA ARG A 95 3.40 -1.57 -8.43
C ARG A 95 2.05 -2.25 -8.31
N ASP A 96 0.99 -1.49 -8.04
CA ASP A 96 -0.36 -2.02 -7.94
C ASP A 96 -0.86 -2.51 -9.30
N ILE A 97 -0.60 -1.77 -10.39
CA ILE A 97 -0.89 -2.20 -11.76
C ILE A 97 -0.13 -3.47 -12.09
N GLU A 98 1.18 -3.53 -11.82
CA GLU A 98 1.98 -4.73 -12.09
C GLU A 98 1.48 -5.95 -11.30
N LYS A 99 1.07 -5.76 -10.04
CA LYS A 99 0.47 -6.82 -9.22
C LYS A 99 -0.85 -7.29 -9.81
N LEU A 100 -1.73 -6.37 -10.21
CA LEU A 100 -3.03 -6.69 -10.82
C LEU A 100 -2.87 -7.35 -12.19
N GLU A 101 -1.89 -6.94 -12.99
CA GLU A 101 -1.58 -7.56 -14.28
C GLU A 101 -1.08 -8.99 -14.09
N LYS A 102 -0.19 -9.24 -13.12
CA LYS A 102 0.22 -10.60 -12.74
C LYS A 102 -0.94 -11.44 -12.23
N GLU A 103 -1.77 -10.91 -11.34
CA GLU A 103 -2.96 -11.63 -10.84
C GLU A 103 -3.90 -11.96 -11.99
N LYS A 104 -4.14 -11.00 -12.90
CA LYS A 104 -4.97 -11.22 -14.09
C LYS A 104 -4.37 -12.27 -15.02
N GLU A 105 -3.08 -12.21 -15.32
CA GLU A 105 -2.40 -13.18 -16.18
C GLU A 105 -2.46 -14.58 -15.57
N MET A 106 -2.21 -14.71 -14.27
CA MET A 106 -2.28 -15.96 -13.55
C MET A 106 -3.71 -16.51 -13.48
N LEU A 107 -4.70 -15.66 -13.19
CA LEU A 107 -6.12 -16.04 -13.23
C LEU A 107 -6.57 -16.41 -14.64
N SER A 108 -6.09 -15.71 -15.68
CA SER A 108 -6.39 -16.04 -17.08
C SER A 108 -5.79 -17.37 -17.45
N GLY A 109 -4.51 -17.60 -17.11
CA GLY A 109 -3.82 -18.87 -17.36
C GLY A 109 -4.47 -20.03 -16.62
N MET A 110 -4.88 -19.85 -15.37
CA MET A 110 -5.61 -20.87 -14.62
C MET A 110 -7.03 -21.08 -15.14
N LYS A 111 -7.71 -20.01 -15.56
CA LYS A 111 -8.98 -20.12 -16.29
C LYS A 111 -8.76 -20.74 -17.67
N GLU A 112 -7.57 -20.71 -18.24
CA GLU A 112 -7.25 -21.36 -19.50
C GLU A 112 -6.92 -22.85 -19.32
N GLU A 113 -6.15 -23.19 -18.27
CA GLU A 113 -5.93 -24.57 -17.82
C GLU A 113 -7.24 -25.24 -17.40
N GLY A 114 -8.10 -24.48 -16.72
CA GLY A 114 -9.44 -24.86 -16.32
C GLY A 114 -10.51 -24.14 -17.12
N VAL A 115 -10.29 -23.86 -18.42
CA VAL A 115 -11.40 -23.35 -19.26
C VAL A 115 -12.57 -24.28 -18.97
N LEU A 116 -13.75 -23.70 -18.90
CA LEU A 116 -15.05 -24.34 -19.08
C LEU A 116 -15.06 -25.15 -20.41
N ASN A 117 -14.12 -26.09 -20.53
CA ASN A 117 -14.00 -27.07 -21.56
C ASN A 117 -15.10 -28.08 -21.26
N ASP A 118 -15.48 -28.82 -22.29
CA ASP A 118 -16.52 -29.83 -22.14
C ASP A 118 -16.14 -30.83 -21.04
N GLU A 119 -14.85 -31.10 -20.81
CA GLU A 119 -14.35 -31.97 -19.74
C GLU A 119 -14.71 -31.49 -18.32
N MET A 120 -14.55 -30.21 -18.01
CA MET A 120 -14.87 -29.64 -16.71
C MET A 120 -16.38 -29.56 -16.49
N LYS A 121 -17.13 -29.29 -17.57
CA LYS A 121 -18.59 -29.35 -17.54
C LYS A 121 -19.06 -30.79 -17.30
N THR A 122 -18.48 -31.77 -17.99
CA THR A 122 -18.74 -33.19 -17.79
C THR A 122 -18.41 -33.60 -16.35
N LEU A 123 -17.27 -33.17 -15.80
CA LEU A 123 -16.91 -33.46 -14.41
C LEU A 123 -17.95 -32.92 -13.42
N LEU A 124 -18.41 -31.68 -13.61
CA LEU A 124 -19.45 -31.09 -12.77
C LEU A 124 -20.79 -31.83 -12.91
N GLU A 125 -21.16 -32.21 -14.13
CA GLU A 125 -22.35 -33.02 -14.41
C GLU A 125 -22.27 -34.39 -13.72
N GLU A 126 -21.15 -35.10 -13.79
CA GLU A 126 -20.92 -36.37 -13.09
C GLU A 126 -21.10 -36.21 -11.57
N ARG A 127 -20.47 -35.20 -10.97
CA ARG A 127 -20.58 -34.94 -9.52
C ARG A 127 -22.00 -34.53 -9.11
N LEU A 128 -22.68 -33.71 -9.91
CA LEU A 128 -24.07 -33.33 -9.68
C LEU A 128 -25.02 -34.53 -9.80
N ASN A 129 -24.77 -35.45 -10.72
CA ASN A 129 -25.56 -36.66 -10.88
C ASN A 129 -25.46 -37.57 -9.66
N VAL A 130 -24.26 -37.75 -9.11
CA VAL A 130 -24.06 -38.48 -7.85
C VAL A 130 -24.82 -37.82 -6.70
N LEU A 131 -24.69 -36.50 -6.54
CA LEU A 131 -25.42 -35.74 -5.52
C LEU A 131 -26.94 -35.86 -5.68
N ASN A 132 -27.45 -35.67 -6.89
CA ASN A 132 -28.87 -35.80 -7.21
C ASN A 132 -29.37 -37.23 -6.96
N GLY A 133 -28.53 -38.24 -7.17
CA GLY A 133 -28.81 -39.62 -6.81
C GLY A 133 -29.04 -39.81 -5.32
N PHE A 134 -28.21 -39.20 -4.46
CA PHE A 134 -28.40 -39.22 -3.00
C PHE A 134 -29.65 -38.42 -2.56
N ILE A 135 -29.89 -37.24 -3.15
CA ILE A 135 -31.09 -36.44 -2.87
C ILE A 135 -32.36 -37.23 -3.24
N THR A 136 -32.36 -37.89 -4.41
CA THR A 136 -33.50 -38.71 -4.87
C THR A 136 -33.74 -39.89 -3.95
N ALA A 137 -32.69 -40.60 -3.51
CA ALA A 137 -32.79 -41.66 -2.51
C ALA A 137 -33.43 -41.16 -1.21
N HIS A 138 -32.95 -40.01 -0.72
CA HIS A 138 -33.46 -39.42 0.51
C HIS A 138 -34.95 -39.04 0.41
N ILE A 139 -35.38 -38.44 -0.71
CA ILE A 139 -36.78 -38.06 -0.96
C ILE A 139 -37.67 -39.29 -1.13
N SER A 140 -37.19 -40.31 -1.86
CA SER A 140 -37.98 -41.51 -2.18
C SER A 140 -38.01 -42.56 -1.07
N GLY A 141 -37.19 -42.39 -0.02
CA GLY A 141 -37.08 -43.36 1.08
C GLY A 141 -36.36 -44.66 0.69
N ASN A 142 -35.71 -44.72 -0.48
CA ASN A 142 -34.99 -45.88 -0.98
C ASN A 142 -33.47 -45.65 -0.99
N CYS A 143 -32.68 -46.72 -0.90
CA CYS A 143 -31.23 -46.63 -1.05
C CYS A 143 -30.86 -46.40 -2.52
N SER A 144 -29.93 -45.48 -2.81
CA SER A 144 -29.42 -45.26 -4.17
C SER A 144 -28.13 -46.05 -4.38
N GLU A 145 -28.26 -47.36 -4.60
CA GLU A 145 -27.14 -48.25 -4.93
C GLU A 145 -26.36 -47.71 -6.14
N LYS A 146 -27.06 -47.20 -7.16
CA LYS A 146 -26.45 -46.53 -8.32
C LYS A 146 -25.61 -45.30 -7.97
N ALA A 147 -26.03 -44.48 -6.99
CA ALA A 147 -25.22 -43.32 -6.59
C ALA A 147 -23.96 -43.73 -5.83
N TYR A 148 -24.02 -44.84 -5.08
CA TYR A 148 -22.84 -45.42 -4.45
C TYR A 148 -21.87 -46.02 -5.48
N ASP A 149 -22.38 -46.78 -6.45
CA ASP A 149 -21.56 -47.35 -7.53
C ASP A 149 -20.84 -46.25 -8.34
N GLU A 150 -21.56 -45.17 -8.65
CA GLU A 150 -21.00 -44.04 -9.41
C GLU A 150 -20.00 -43.23 -8.56
N LEU A 151 -20.26 -43.07 -7.26
CA LEU A 151 -19.30 -42.48 -6.34
C LEU A 151 -18.02 -43.33 -6.24
N GLU A 152 -18.16 -44.66 -6.13
CA GLU A 152 -17.03 -45.58 -6.08
C GLU A 152 -16.23 -45.54 -7.39
N ARG A 153 -16.91 -45.47 -8.55
CA ARG A 153 -16.28 -45.28 -9.86
C ARG A 153 -15.45 -44.00 -9.90
N LEU A 154 -16.01 -42.86 -9.47
CA LEU A 154 -15.30 -41.58 -9.44
C LEU A 154 -14.11 -41.57 -8.49
N MET A 155 -14.18 -42.33 -7.39
CA MET A 155 -13.12 -42.40 -6.37
C MET A 155 -12.10 -43.52 -6.62
N SER A 156 -12.33 -44.39 -7.60
CA SER A 156 -11.50 -45.58 -7.86
C SER A 156 -10.07 -45.23 -8.28
N ASP A 157 -9.89 -44.20 -9.11
CA ASP A 157 -8.58 -43.63 -9.44
C ASP A 157 -8.29 -42.42 -8.55
N ARG A 158 -7.39 -42.62 -7.59
CA ARG A 158 -6.97 -41.60 -6.63
C ARG A 158 -6.38 -40.36 -7.29
N ASN A 159 -5.55 -40.53 -8.31
CA ASN A 159 -4.88 -39.40 -8.94
C ASN A 159 -5.89 -38.57 -9.74
N SER A 160 -6.77 -39.25 -10.49
CA SER A 160 -7.87 -38.59 -11.20
C SER A 160 -8.86 -37.91 -10.24
N PHE A 161 -9.13 -38.51 -9.08
CA PHE A 161 -9.96 -37.87 -8.05
C PHE A 161 -9.31 -36.63 -7.42
N ILE A 162 -8.00 -36.68 -7.11
CA ILE A 162 -7.25 -35.52 -6.62
C ILE A 162 -7.28 -34.40 -7.66
N GLU A 163 -6.98 -34.74 -8.91
CA GLU A 163 -6.88 -33.78 -10.00
C GLU A 163 -8.24 -33.14 -10.31
N SER A 164 -9.29 -33.95 -10.44
CA SER A 164 -10.65 -33.43 -10.63
C SER A 164 -11.10 -32.53 -9.46
N THR A 165 -10.68 -32.85 -8.24
CA THR A 165 -10.95 -31.99 -7.07
C THR A 165 -10.17 -30.69 -7.17
N ARG A 166 -8.90 -30.71 -7.56
CA ARG A 166 -8.10 -29.50 -7.85
C ARG A 166 -8.78 -28.62 -8.90
N MET A 167 -9.25 -29.23 -10.00
CA MET A 167 -9.95 -28.53 -11.07
C MET A 167 -11.23 -27.82 -10.58
N SER A 168 -12.01 -28.47 -9.70
CA SER A 168 -13.18 -27.81 -9.09
C SER A 168 -12.83 -26.54 -8.29
N PHE A 169 -11.64 -26.51 -7.68
CA PHE A 169 -11.17 -25.35 -6.93
C PHE A 169 -10.61 -24.23 -7.83
N ILE A 170 -10.20 -24.53 -9.07
CA ILE A 170 -9.81 -23.48 -10.04
C ILE A 170 -11.00 -22.53 -10.27
N ILE A 171 -12.22 -23.08 -10.34
CA ILE A 171 -13.43 -22.27 -10.56
C ILE A 171 -13.92 -21.64 -9.26
N GLY A 172 -14.04 -22.45 -8.19
CA GLY A 172 -14.65 -21.99 -6.94
C GLY A 172 -13.74 -21.09 -6.11
N HIS A 173 -12.42 -21.33 -6.14
CA HIS A 173 -11.44 -20.74 -5.23
C HIS A 173 -10.09 -20.45 -5.93
N PRO A 174 -10.07 -19.71 -7.07
CA PRO A 174 -8.85 -19.51 -7.85
C PRO A 174 -7.73 -18.83 -7.06
N ARG A 175 -8.06 -17.86 -6.19
CA ARG A 175 -7.07 -17.16 -5.34
C ARG A 175 -6.38 -18.07 -4.35
N PHE A 176 -7.10 -19.05 -3.80
CA PHE A 176 -6.53 -20.05 -2.91
C PHE A 176 -5.45 -20.86 -3.64
N LEU A 177 -5.70 -21.27 -4.87
CA LEU A 177 -4.72 -21.99 -5.70
C LEU A 177 -3.54 -21.10 -6.08
N ILE A 178 -3.78 -19.83 -6.43
CA ILE A 178 -2.73 -18.85 -6.71
C ILE A 178 -1.77 -18.74 -5.52
N TYR A 179 -2.32 -18.53 -4.33
CA TYR A 179 -1.52 -18.43 -3.12
C TYR A 179 -0.65 -19.68 -2.91
N LEU A 180 -1.21 -20.88 -3.09
CA LEU A 180 -0.45 -22.12 -2.94
C LEU A 180 0.67 -22.25 -4.01
N LYS A 181 0.39 -21.87 -5.26
CA LYS A 181 1.42 -21.82 -6.32
C LYS A 181 2.53 -20.83 -6.01
N GLU A 182 2.21 -19.63 -5.50
CA GLU A 182 3.19 -18.62 -5.08
C GLU A 182 4.07 -19.11 -3.92
N LYS A 183 3.55 -19.98 -3.05
CA LYS A 183 4.32 -20.68 -2.01
C LYS A 183 5.18 -21.83 -2.56
N GLY A 184 5.16 -22.08 -3.86
CA GLY A 184 5.98 -23.08 -4.54
C GLY A 184 5.44 -24.51 -4.41
N LEU A 185 4.14 -24.67 -4.15
CA LEU A 185 3.52 -26.00 -4.14
C LEU A 185 3.36 -26.53 -5.56
N THR A 186 3.58 -27.85 -5.73
CA THR A 186 3.32 -28.56 -6.99
C THR A 186 1.83 -28.83 -7.17
N ASP A 187 1.38 -29.17 -8.38
CA ASP A 187 -0.05 -29.47 -8.63
C ASP A 187 -0.57 -30.62 -7.76
N LEU A 188 0.24 -31.64 -7.54
CA LEU A 188 -0.10 -32.76 -6.66
C LEU A 188 -0.24 -32.30 -5.19
N GLU A 189 0.67 -31.46 -4.71
CA GLU A 189 0.60 -30.91 -3.35
C GLU A 189 -0.61 -29.98 -3.17
N ILE A 190 -0.94 -29.20 -4.19
CA ILE A 190 -2.16 -28.38 -4.24
C ILE A 190 -3.39 -29.28 -4.19
N GLY A 191 -3.42 -30.36 -4.96
CA GLY A 191 -4.49 -31.35 -4.91
C GLY A 191 -4.70 -31.93 -3.51
N TYR A 192 -3.62 -32.22 -2.77
CA TYR A 192 -3.73 -32.62 -1.35
C TYR A 192 -4.28 -31.51 -0.47
N CYS A 193 -3.93 -30.24 -0.72
CA CYS A 193 -4.54 -29.11 -0.02
C CYS A 193 -6.04 -29.03 -0.32
N CYS A 194 -6.47 -29.21 -1.57
CA CYS A 194 -7.89 -29.26 -1.96
C CYS A 194 -8.64 -30.38 -1.23
N LEU A 195 -8.04 -31.57 -1.05
CA LEU A 195 -8.66 -32.64 -0.25
C LEU A 195 -8.86 -32.25 1.23
N ASN A 196 -7.91 -31.54 1.84
CA ASN A 196 -8.10 -31.00 3.19
C ASN A 196 -9.21 -29.93 3.22
N ALA A 197 -9.26 -29.10 2.18
CA ALA A 197 -10.20 -28.00 2.04
C ALA A 197 -11.66 -28.45 1.88
N ILE A 198 -11.93 -29.57 1.19
CA ILE A 198 -13.29 -30.16 1.11
C ILE A 198 -13.77 -30.80 2.42
N GLY A 199 -12.93 -30.83 3.46
CA GLY A 199 -13.31 -31.29 4.79
C GLY A 199 -12.89 -32.72 5.15
N LEU A 200 -12.16 -33.43 4.27
CA LEU A 200 -11.58 -34.73 4.63
C LEU A 200 -10.53 -34.55 5.71
N ARG A 201 -10.60 -35.32 6.79
CA ARG A 201 -9.62 -35.32 7.88
C ARG A 201 -8.32 -35.98 7.42
N GLY A 202 -7.20 -35.59 8.01
CA GLY A 202 -5.88 -36.16 7.67
C GLY A 202 -5.86 -37.70 7.72
N LYS A 203 -6.54 -38.33 8.69
CA LYS A 203 -6.66 -39.79 8.76
C LYS A 203 -7.45 -40.42 7.60
N GLU A 204 -8.47 -39.73 7.08
CA GLU A 204 -9.27 -40.17 5.94
C GLU A 204 -8.46 -40.06 4.65
N ILE A 205 -7.72 -38.96 4.50
CA ILE A 205 -6.83 -38.75 3.36
C ILE A 205 -5.69 -39.80 3.37
N VAL A 206 -5.11 -40.09 4.54
CA VAL A 206 -4.09 -41.15 4.69
C VAL A 206 -4.64 -42.53 4.31
N ALA A 207 -5.86 -42.86 4.75
CA ALA A 207 -6.52 -44.12 4.41
C ALA A 207 -6.81 -44.21 2.90
N TYR A 208 -7.24 -43.10 2.29
CA TYR A 208 -7.57 -43.05 0.88
C TYR A 208 -6.33 -43.11 -0.03
N LEU A 209 -5.28 -42.35 0.28
CA LEU A 209 -4.11 -42.16 -0.59
C LEU A 209 -2.98 -43.19 -0.41
N ASN A 210 -3.09 -44.06 0.60
CA ASN A 210 -2.02 -44.95 1.06
C ASN A 210 -0.83 -44.17 1.69
N SER A 211 -0.58 -44.47 2.96
CA SER A 211 0.01 -43.54 3.94
C SER A 211 1.33 -42.85 3.58
N ARG A 212 2.24 -43.52 2.84
CA ARG A 212 3.63 -43.06 2.72
C ARG A 212 3.81 -41.84 1.83
N SER A 213 3.00 -41.70 0.77
CA SER A 213 3.07 -40.54 -0.14
C SER A 213 2.58 -39.27 0.57
N TYR A 214 1.46 -39.39 1.30
CA TYR A 214 0.84 -38.26 1.96
C TYR A 214 1.66 -37.71 3.13
N TYR A 215 2.33 -38.55 3.93
CA TYR A 215 3.19 -38.05 5.03
C TYR A 215 4.36 -37.22 4.51
N ASN A 216 5.02 -37.70 3.45
CA ASN A 216 6.13 -36.98 2.82
C ASN A 216 5.65 -35.66 2.22
N ALA A 217 4.52 -35.69 1.51
CA ALA A 217 3.93 -34.50 0.91
C ALA A 217 3.46 -33.50 1.97
N SER A 218 2.83 -33.97 3.05
CA SER A 218 2.40 -33.12 4.17
C SER A 218 3.57 -32.38 4.81
N SER A 219 4.69 -33.07 5.04
CA SER A 219 5.91 -32.43 5.55
C SER A 219 6.48 -31.39 4.57
N ALA A 220 6.49 -31.69 3.27
CA ALA A 220 6.96 -30.76 2.24
C ALA A 220 6.06 -29.51 2.15
N ILE A 221 4.74 -29.72 2.16
CA ILE A 221 3.73 -28.65 2.16
C ILE A 221 3.90 -27.76 3.39
N ARG A 222 4.02 -28.34 4.59
CA ARG A 222 4.22 -27.56 5.83
C ARG A 222 5.44 -26.65 5.72
N LYS A 223 6.56 -27.17 5.20
CA LYS A 223 7.78 -26.38 4.99
C LYS A 223 7.57 -25.23 4.01
N LYS A 224 6.91 -25.47 2.87
CA LYS A 224 6.62 -24.46 1.84
C LYS A 224 5.67 -23.37 2.33
N LEU A 225 4.71 -23.75 3.17
CA LEU A 225 3.76 -22.83 3.81
C LEU A 225 4.37 -22.08 5.02
N GLY A 226 5.60 -22.42 5.43
CA GLY A 226 6.27 -21.77 6.56
C GLY A 226 5.70 -22.17 7.93
N LEU A 227 5.05 -23.33 8.01
CA LEU A 227 4.46 -23.84 9.25
C LEU A 227 5.54 -24.36 10.20
N ASN A 228 5.45 -23.96 11.46
CA ASN A 228 6.41 -24.34 12.50
C ASN A 228 5.93 -25.61 13.26
N GLU A 229 6.73 -26.07 14.22
CA GLU A 229 6.44 -27.29 14.99
C GLU A 229 5.14 -27.21 15.80
N HIS A 230 4.67 -26.00 16.12
CA HIS A 230 3.43 -25.76 16.84
C HIS A 230 2.19 -25.83 15.92
N ASP A 231 2.36 -25.63 14.61
CA ASP A 231 1.32 -25.76 13.59
C ASP A 231 1.17 -27.23 13.15
N THR A 232 0.80 -28.10 14.09
CA THR A 232 0.79 -29.56 13.88
C THR A 232 -0.31 -30.03 12.92
N ASN A 233 -1.39 -29.25 12.78
CA ASN A 233 -2.56 -29.66 12.00
C ASN A 233 -2.67 -28.87 10.68
N ILE A 234 -2.03 -29.40 9.64
CA ILE A 234 -2.11 -28.89 8.26
C ILE A 234 -3.55 -28.75 7.77
N ASN A 235 -4.45 -29.63 8.20
CA ASN A 235 -5.83 -29.63 7.74
C ASN A 235 -6.59 -28.39 8.24
N LEU A 236 -6.48 -28.11 9.54
CA LEU A 236 -7.05 -26.90 10.14
C LEU A 236 -6.44 -25.64 9.54
N TYR A 237 -5.13 -25.64 9.28
CA TYR A 237 -4.46 -24.51 8.63
C TYR A 237 -5.03 -24.26 7.23
N ILE A 238 -5.14 -25.29 6.39
CA ILE A 238 -5.66 -25.17 5.03
C ILE A 238 -7.12 -24.70 5.02
N GLN A 239 -7.97 -25.22 5.88
CA GLN A 239 -9.37 -24.79 5.98
C GLN A 239 -9.50 -23.32 6.44
N LYS A 240 -8.65 -22.90 7.38
CA LYS A 240 -8.60 -21.50 7.81
C LYS A 240 -8.09 -20.60 6.69
N LEU A 241 -7.03 -21.02 6.00
CA LEU A 241 -6.45 -20.30 4.88
C LEU A 241 -7.46 -20.09 3.74
N LEU A 242 -8.23 -21.13 3.39
CA LEU A 242 -9.28 -21.03 2.38
C LEU A 242 -10.29 -19.94 2.76
N LYS A 243 -10.79 -19.96 3.99
CA LYS A 243 -11.76 -18.96 4.49
C LYS A 243 -11.18 -17.56 4.46
N GLU A 244 -9.95 -17.37 4.94
CA GLU A 244 -9.30 -16.05 4.95
C GLU A 244 -9.13 -15.49 3.52
N ILE A 245 -8.72 -16.33 2.56
CA ILE A 245 -8.55 -15.90 1.17
C ILE A 245 -9.90 -15.60 0.49
N ASP A 246 -10.95 -16.36 0.80
CA ASP A 246 -12.29 -16.12 0.27
C ASP A 246 -12.97 -14.90 0.94
N GLU A 247 -12.67 -14.64 2.21
CA GLU A 247 -13.19 -13.49 2.98
C GLU A 247 -12.42 -12.19 2.72
N GLU A 248 -11.23 -12.24 2.11
CA GLU A 248 -10.43 -11.07 1.66
C GLU A 248 -11.07 -10.31 0.46
N VAL A 249 -12.38 -10.07 0.50
CA VAL A 249 -13.01 -8.94 -0.18
C VAL A 249 -13.08 -7.74 0.78
N PRO A 250 -12.03 -6.90 0.91
CA PRO A 250 -12.22 -5.54 1.37
C PRO A 250 -12.03 -4.58 0.20
N VAL A 251 -13.15 -4.00 -0.24
CA VAL A 251 -13.14 -2.64 -0.81
C VAL A 251 -12.72 -1.72 0.33
N LYS A 252 -11.41 -1.50 0.50
CA LYS A 252 -10.91 -0.36 1.27
C LYS A 252 -10.14 0.55 0.33
N SER A 253 -10.89 1.51 -0.19
CA SER A 253 -10.41 2.73 -0.84
C SER A 253 -9.29 3.35 0.03
N PRO A 254 -8.19 3.82 -0.57
CA PRO A 254 -7.17 4.57 0.17
C PRO A 254 -7.82 5.80 0.81
N GLN A 255 -7.70 5.94 2.13
CA GLN A 255 -8.04 7.19 2.79
C GLN A 255 -7.06 8.28 2.32
N ILE A 256 -7.66 9.38 1.89
CA ILE A 256 -7.09 10.54 1.17
C ILE A 256 -6.05 11.28 2.02
#